data_AF-A0A0K6HYG2-F1
#
_entry.id   AF-A0A0K6HYG2-F1
#
_cell.length_a   1.000
_cell.length_b   1.000
_cell.length_c   1.000
_cell.angle_alpha   90.00
_cell.angle_beta   90.00
_cell.angle_gamma   90.00
#
_symmetry.space_group_name_H-M   'P 1'
#
loop_
_entity.id
_entity.type
_entity.pdbx_description
1 polymer ?
#
loop_
_entity_poly.entity_id
_entity_poly.type
_entity_poly.pdbx_seq_one_letter_code
_entity_poly.pdbx_strand_id
1 'polypeptide(L)'
;MQIDTAFFINAVGIAIMIYGLIDILLLRSKIPGGQVGKAWKALTILIAMFTVGYLVSPFFSSLPADSIRMIVSLIFLFGAVYVILTVRLLYRIIAELTA
;
A
#
# COMPACT_ATOMS: atom_id res chain seq x y z
N MET A 1 -26.71 7.07 -9.25
CA MET A 1 -25.26 7.19 -8.96
C MET A 1 -24.77 8.37 -9.78
N GLN A 2 -24.40 9.49 -9.15
CA GLN A 2 -23.78 10.59 -9.90
C GLN A 2 -22.34 10.16 -10.19
N ILE A 3 -22.06 9.89 -11.45
CA ILE A 3 -20.71 9.58 -11.91
C ILE A 3 -19.98 10.92 -12.00
N ASP A 4 -19.22 11.24 -10.96
CA ASP A 4 -18.37 12.42 -10.89
C ASP A 4 -16.88 12.04 -10.99
N THR A 5 -16.02 13.05 -11.12
CA THR A 5 -14.56 12.82 -11.22
C THR A 5 -14.00 12.12 -9.98
N ALA A 6 -14.57 12.38 -8.80
CA ALA A 6 -14.15 11.77 -7.54
C ALA A 6 -14.42 10.25 -7.51
N PHE A 7 -15.56 9.81 -8.05
CA PHE A 7 -15.88 8.40 -8.21
C PHE A 7 -14.86 7.68 -9.09
N PHE A 8 -14.49 8.26 -10.24
CA PHE A 8 -13.49 7.68 -11.13
C PHE A 8 -12.11 7.58 -10.48
N ILE A 9 -11.66 8.64 -9.79
CA ILE A 9 -10.37 8.63 -9.09
C ILE A 9 -10.33 7.51 -8.03
N ASN A 10 -11.41 7.35 -7.25
CA ASN A 10 -11.51 6.28 -6.26
C ASN A 10 -11.48 4.89 -6.92
N ALA A 11 -12.26 4.67 -7.98
CA ALA A 11 -12.32 3.40 -8.68
C ALA A 11 -10.94 3.00 -9.26
N VAL A 12 -10.25 3.95 -9.90
CA VAL A 12 -8.90 3.74 -10.43
C VAL A 12 -7.91 3.47 -9.30
N GLY A 13 -7.98 4.23 -8.20
CA GLY A 13 -7.13 4.03 -7.03
C GLY A 13 -7.29 2.63 -6.43
N ILE A 14 -8.53 2.15 -6.28
CA ILE A 14 -8.82 0.78 -5.84
C ILE A 14 -8.20 -0.24 -6.79
N ALA A 15 -8.38 -0.07 -8.10
CA ALA A 15 -7.82 -0.99 -9.10
C ALA A 15 -6.29 -1.06 -9.01
N ILE A 16 -5.61 0.08 -8.89
CA ILE A 16 -4.15 0.15 -8.71
C ILE A 16 -3.71 -0.55 -7.42
N MET A 17 -4.44 -0.34 -6.31
CA MET A 17 -4.11 -0.98 -5.04
C MET A 17 -4.30 -2.50 -5.06
N ILE A 18 -5.33 -2.99 -5.74
CA ILE A 18 -5.54 -4.44 -5.95
C ILE A 18 -4.41 -5.00 -6.81
N TYR A 19 -4.07 -4.32 -7.90
CA TYR A 19 -2.97 -4.72 -8.76
C TYR A 19 -1.64 -4.80 -7.98
N GLY A 20 -1.29 -3.76 -7.22
CA GLY A 20 -0.08 -3.74 -6.40
C GLY A 20 -0.04 -4.84 -5.34
N LEU A 21 -1.19 -5.18 -4.75
CA LEU A 21 -1.30 -6.30 -3.80
C LEU A 21 -1.05 -7.64 -4.49
N ILE A 22 -1.62 -7.86 -5.68
CA ILE A 22 -1.35 -9.06 -6.48
C ILE A 22 0.13 -9.15 -6.82
N ASP A 23 0.71 -8.04 -7.28
CA ASP A 23 2.10 -7.99 -7.75
C ASP A 23 3.09 -8.33 -6.62
N ILE A 24 2.94 -7.74 -5.44
CA ILE A 24 3.83 -8.03 -4.30
C ILE A 24 3.71 -9.47 -3.80
N LEU A 25 2.53 -10.08 -3.94
CA LEU A 25 2.30 -11.48 -3.57
C LEU A 25 2.91 -12.43 -4.60
N LEU A 26 2.76 -12.16 -5.90
CA LEU A 26 3.33 -12.97 -6.98
C LEU A 26 4.86 -12.90 -7.00
N LEU A 27 5.42 -11.71 -6.77
CA LEU A 27 6.86 -11.49 -6.78
C LEU A 27 7.55 -12.06 -5.53
N ARG A 28 6.81 -12.40 -4.46
CA ARG A 28 7.37 -12.94 -3.20
C ARG A 28 8.29 -14.15 -3.43
N SER A 29 7.97 -15.03 -4.37
CA SER A 29 8.77 -16.23 -4.68
C SER A 29 10.10 -15.91 -5.36
N LYS A 30 10.23 -14.73 -5.97
CA LYS A 30 11.43 -14.27 -6.68
C LYS A 30 12.37 -13.45 -5.80
N ILE A 31 11.95 -13.13 -4.58
CA ILE A 31 12.71 -12.24 -3.70
C ILE A 31 13.73 -13.04 -2.89
N PRO A 32 15.01 -12.62 -2.88
CA PRO A 32 16.03 -13.23 -2.05
C PRO A 32 15.61 -13.29 -0.59
N GLY A 33 16.00 -14.37 0.09
CA GLY A 33 15.78 -14.56 1.51
C GLY A 33 16.52 -13.53 2.39
N GLY A 34 16.50 -13.75 3.70
CA GLY A 34 17.25 -12.91 4.64
C GLY A 34 16.61 -11.54 4.88
N GLN A 35 17.43 -10.48 4.87
CA GLN A 35 16.98 -9.14 5.23
C GLN A 35 16.05 -8.50 4.19
N VAL A 36 16.21 -8.82 2.92
CA VAL A 36 15.35 -8.36 1.81
C VAL A 36 13.95 -8.98 1.96
N GLY A 37 13.87 -10.29 2.19
CA GLY A 37 12.59 -10.98 2.43
C GLY A 37 11.82 -10.48 3.67
N LYS A 38 12.51 -10.09 4.75
CA LYS A 38 11.86 -9.48 5.94
C LYS A 38 11.20 -8.13 5.60
N ALA A 39 11.93 -7.27 4.88
CA ALA A 39 11.39 -6.00 4.41
C ALA A 39 10.23 -6.21 3.43
N TRP A 40 10.34 -7.20 2.53
CA TRP A 40 9.27 -7.59 1.62
C TRP A 40 7.98 -7.95 2.36
N LYS A 41 8.07 -8.79 3.40
CA LYS A 41 6.91 -9.15 4.23
C LYS A 41 6.26 -7.92 4.88
N ALA A 42 7.07 -6.98 5.38
CA ALA A 42 6.56 -5.74 5.97
C ALA A 42 5.84 -4.87 4.91
N LEU A 43 6.40 -4.75 3.71
CA LEU A 43 5.77 -4.05 2.59
C LEU A 43 4.46 -4.74 2.17
N THR A 44 4.41 -6.07 2.12
CA THR A 44 3.17 -6.82 1.82
C THR A 44 2.05 -6.50 2.80
N ILE A 45 2.37 -6.44 4.10
CA ILE A 45 1.38 -6.11 5.15
C ILE A 45 0.88 -4.67 4.96
N LEU A 46 1.78 -3.71 4.70
CA LEU A 46 1.42 -2.31 4.49
C LEU A 46 0.55 -2.12 3.25
N ILE A 47 0.90 -2.75 2.12
CA ILE A 47 0.11 -2.70 0.89
C ILE A 47 -1.27 -3.30 1.15
N ALA A 48 -1.35 -4.47 1.79
CA ALA A 48 -2.64 -5.10 2.11
C ALA A 48 -3.52 -4.18 2.97
N MET A 49 -2.94 -3.52 3.98
CA MET A 49 -3.65 -2.57 4.83
C MET A 49 -4.14 -1.35 4.02
N PHE A 50 -3.33 -0.79 3.13
CA PHE A 50 -3.77 0.29 2.23
C PHE A 50 -4.87 -0.17 1.28
N THR A 51 -4.79 -1.38 0.74
CA THR A 51 -5.83 -1.93 -0.13
C THR A 51 -7.16 -2.00 0.61
N VAL A 52 -7.16 -2.43 1.87
CA VAL A 52 -8.36 -2.38 2.72
C VAL A 52 -8.84 -0.94 2.89
N GLY A 53 -7.95 0.01 3.18
CA GLY A 53 -8.32 1.44 3.29
C GLY A 53 -8.99 2.00 2.03
N TYR A 54 -8.47 1.65 0.84
CA TYR A 54 -9.05 2.04 -0.45
C TYR A 54 -10.40 1.35 -0.72
N LEU A 55 -10.54 0.07 -0.37
CA LEU A 55 -11.82 -0.65 -0.50
C LEU A 55 -12.92 -0.09 0.41
N VAL A 56 -12.56 0.56 1.52
CA VAL A 56 -13.50 1.24 2.42
C VAL A 56 -13.87 2.63 1.92
N SER A 57 -13.09 3.26 1.02
CA SER A 57 -13.34 4.63 0.56
C SER A 57 -14.73 4.89 -0.03
N PRO A 58 -15.38 3.97 -0.77
CA PRO A 58 -16.75 4.15 -1.26
C PRO A 58 -17.80 4.25 -0.13
N PHE A 59 -17.48 3.74 1.06
CA PHE A 59 -18.35 3.76 2.23
C PHE A 59 -18.07 4.94 3.16
N PHE A 60 -17.16 5.86 2.81
CA PHE A 60 -16.85 7.01 3.68
C PHE A 60 -18.07 7.91 3.93
N SER A 61 -19.00 8.01 2.97
CA SER A 61 -20.23 8.78 3.14
C SER A 61 -21.16 8.25 4.24
N SER A 62 -21.04 6.97 4.62
CA SER A 62 -21.83 6.36 5.69
C SER A 62 -21.10 6.25 7.02
N LEU A 63 -19.84 6.69 7.10
CA LEU A 63 -19.03 6.63 8.31
C LEU A 63 -19.01 7.98 9.06
N PRO A 64 -18.88 7.97 10.41
CA PRO A 64 -18.66 9.19 11.18
C PRO A 64 -17.37 9.90 10.78
N ALA A 65 -17.38 11.23 10.80
CA ALA A 65 -16.23 12.06 10.41
C ALA A 65 -14.95 11.75 11.21
N ASP A 66 -15.07 11.44 12.51
CA ASP A 66 -13.91 11.09 13.36
C ASP A 66 -13.29 9.75 12.97
N SER A 67 -14.11 8.78 12.51
CA SER A 67 -13.61 7.51 12.00
C SER A 67 -12.83 7.70 10.70
N ILE A 68 -13.33 8.54 9.79
CA ILE A 68 -12.62 8.87 8.54
C ILE A 68 -11.28 9.55 8.85
N ARG A 69 -11.27 10.54 9.77
CA ARG A 69 -10.03 11.21 10.18
C ARG A 69 -9.01 10.23 10.73
N MET A 70 -9.43 9.32 11.61
CA MET A 70 -8.56 8.29 12.16
C MET A 70 -7.99 7.37 11.07
N ILE A 71 -8.82 6.90 10.14
CA ILE A 71 -8.40 6.05 9.01
C ILE A 71 -7.36 6.79 8.15
N VAL A 72 -7.64 8.05 7.78
CA VAL A 72 -6.73 8.86 6.96
C VAL A 72 -5.41 9.12 7.69
N SER A 73 -5.44 9.43 9.00
CA SER A 73 -4.23 9.60 9.81
C SER A 73 -3.39 8.33 9.88
N LEU A 74 -4.02 7.16 10.02
CA LEU A 74 -3.32 5.87 9.98
C LEU A 74 -2.71 5.62 8.60
N ILE A 75 -3.44 5.89 7.52
CA ILE A 75 -2.92 5.77 6.16
C ILE A 75 -1.69 6.66 5.96
N PHE A 76 -1.71 7.91 6.44
CA PHE A 76 -0.53 8.78 6.37
C PHE A 76 0.65 8.27 7.19
N LEU A 77 0.41 7.84 8.44
CA LEU A 77 1.45 7.29 9.30
C LEU A 77 2.13 6.07 8.66
N PHE A 78 1.32 5.10 8.23
CA PHE A 78 1.83 3.91 7.58
C PHE A 78 2.43 4.22 6.20
N GLY A 79 1.95 5.26 5.52
CA GLY A 79 2.51 5.76 4.26
C GLY A 79 3.94 6.24 4.45
N ALA A 80 4.21 7.00 5.51
CA ALA A 80 5.56 7.42 5.87
C ALA A 80 6.48 6.22 6.16
N VAL A 81 5.98 5.21 6.88
CA VAL A 81 6.70 3.96 7.13
C VAL A 81 7.00 3.22 5.83
N TYR A 82 6.03 3.11 4.93
CA TYR A 82 6.17 2.48 3.62
C TYR A 82 7.28 3.14 2.79
N VAL A 83 7.33 4.47 2.75
CA VAL A 83 8.37 5.22 2.02
C VAL A 83 9.76 4.87 2.56
N ILE A 84 9.94 4.91 3.89
CA ILE A 84 11.24 4.60 4.50
C ILE A 84 11.66 3.15 4.21
N LEU A 85 10.73 2.19 4.33
CA LEU A 85 11.02 0.80 4.05
C LEU A 85 11.38 0.57 2.59
N THR A 86 10.67 1.22 1.66
CA THR A 86 10.94 1.12 0.22
C THR A 86 12.32 1.66 -0.12
N VAL A 87 12.69 2.84 0.38
CA VAL A 87 14.02 3.43 0.15
C VAL A 87 15.13 2.54 0.70
N ARG A 88 14.97 2.02 1.92
CA ARG A 88 15.94 1.10 2.53
C ARG A 88 16.07 -0.21 1.76
N LEU A 89 14.97 -0.72 1.23
CA LEU A 89 14.96 -1.93 0.41
C LEU A 89 15.70 -1.71 -0.91
N LEU A 90 15.39 -0.62 -1.61
CA LEU A 90 16.05 -0.25 -2.86
C LEU A 90 17.56 -0.07 -2.66
N TYR A 91 17.97 0.64 -1.61
CA TYR A 91 19.39 0.81 -1.28
C TYR A 91 20.09 -0.54 -1.08
N ARG A 92 19.47 -1.48 -0.36
CA ARG A 92 20.03 -2.82 -0.14
C ARG A 92 20.12 -3.62 -1.44
N ILE A 93 19.10 -3.56 -2.29
CA ILE A 93 19.10 -4.25 -3.58
C ILE A 93 20.23 -3.70 -4.46
N ILE A 94 20.39 -2.37 -4.53
CA ILE A 94 21.47 -1.75 -5.30
C ILE A 94 22.83 -2.18 -4.75
N ALA A 95 23.01 -2.14 -3.43
CA ALA A 95 24.27 -2.54 -2.78
C ALA A 95 24.66 -3.99 -3.09
N GLU A 96 23.70 -4.92 -3.05
CA GLU A 96 23.91 -6.34 -3.39
C GLU A 96 24.20 -6.56 -4.89
N LEU A 97 23.70 -5.72 -5.79
CA LEU A 97 23.97 -5.81 -7.23
C LEU A 97 25.32 -5.20 -7.63
N THR A 98 25.85 -4.28 -6.83
CA THR A 98 27.14 -3.61 -7.07
C THR A 98 28.33 -4.23 -6.33
N ALA A 99 28.07 -5.16 -5.42
CA ALA A 99 29.08 -5.93 -4.70
C ALA A 99 29.57 -7.12 -5.54
#